data_AF-A0A950HH23-F1
#
_entry.id   AF-A0A950HH23-F1
#
_cell.length_a   1.000
_cell.length_b   1.000
_cell.length_c   1.000
_cell.angle_alpha   90.00
_cell.angle_beta   90.00
_cell.angle_gamma   90.00
#
_symmetry.space_group_name_H-M   'P 1'
#
loop_
_entity.id
_entity.type
_entity.pdbx_description
1 polymer ?
#
loop_
_entity_poly.entity_id
_entity_poly.type
_entity_poly.pdbx_seq_one_letter_code
_entity_poly.pdbx_strand_id
1 'polypeptide(L)' 'MVYRTSSRCSAGGCVEVAPLPDGGAVVRDTKDRTRDPLMFDAQEWAAFISGVKNGEFDF' A
#
# COMPACT_ATOMS: atom_id res chain seq x y z
N MET A 1 2.24 -13.97 4.90
CA MET A 1 2.12 -12.54 4.57
C MET A 1 1.58 -11.83 5.80
N VAL A 2 2.26 -10.76 6.27
CA VAL A 2 1.86 -10.03 7.49
C VAL A 2 1.62 -8.58 7.12
N TYR A 3 0.41 -8.09 7.38
CA TYR A 3 0.04 -6.71 7.11
C TYR A 3 0.45 -5.79 8.26
N ARG A 4 0.90 -4.59 7.90
CA ARG A 4 1.03 -3.44 8.80
C ARG A 4 -0.04 -2.43 8.49
N THR A 5 -0.84 -2.08 9.48
CA THR A 5 -1.86 -1.04 9.38
C THR A 5 -1.21 0.34 9.52
N SER A 6 -1.60 1.27 8.66
CA SER A 6 -1.20 2.68 8.76
C SER A 6 -1.58 3.26 10.12
N SER A 7 -0.71 4.10 10.69
CA SER A 7 -1.02 4.91 11.87
C SER A 7 -1.96 6.08 11.55
N ARG A 8 -2.19 6.35 10.26
CA ARG A 8 -3.14 7.35 9.76
C ARG A 8 -4.33 6.66 9.11
N CYS A 9 -5.51 6.93 9.64
CA CYS A 9 -6.78 6.40 9.17
C CYS A 9 -7.76 7.56 8.96
N SER A 10 -8.68 7.40 8.02
CA SER A 10 -9.69 8.42 7.71
C SER A 10 -10.98 7.74 7.26
N ALA A 11 -12.12 8.42 7.44
CA ALA A 11 -13.43 7.96 6.97
C ALA A 11 -13.76 6.49 7.37
N GLY A 12 -13.41 6.09 8.59
CA GLY A 12 -13.69 4.74 9.11
C GLY A 12 -12.82 3.62 8.56
N GLY A 13 -11.76 3.93 7.80
CA GLY A 13 -10.83 2.95 7.24
C GLY A 13 -9.36 3.37 7.35
N CYS A 14 -8.48 2.38 7.26
CA CYS A 14 -7.04 2.52 7.21
C CYS A 14 -6.51 1.80 5.96
N VAL A 15 -5.28 2.11 5.58
CA VAL A 15 -4.52 1.33 4.60
C VAL A 15 -3.68 0.29 5.35
N GLU A 16 -3.64 -0.94 4.83
CA GLU A 16 -2.77 -2.01 5.28
C GLU A 16 -1.79 -2.38 4.15
N VAL A 17 -0.51 -2.54 4.49
CA VAL A 17 0.55 -2.93 3.52
C VAL A 17 1.26 -4.18 4.01
N ALA A 18 1.52 -5.13 3.12
CA ALA A 18 2.35 -6.30 3.39
C ALA A 18 3.45 -6.45 2.33
N PRO A 19 4.71 -6.74 2.71
CA PRO A 19 5.77 -7.02 1.74
C PRO A 19 5.57 -8.39 1.09
N LEU A 20 5.90 -8.49 -0.20
CA LEU A 20 6.02 -9.74 -0.92
C LEU A 20 7.47 -10.27 -0.89
N PRO A 21 7.68 -11.60 -0.97
CA PRO A 21 9.03 -12.18 -0.92
C PRO A 21 9.96 -11.74 -2.07
N ASP A 22 9.39 -11.32 -3.20
CA ASP A 22 10.09 -10.87 -4.40
C ASP A 22 10.45 -9.37 -4.38
N GLY A 23 10.12 -8.66 -3.29
CA GLY A 23 10.38 -7.23 -3.14
C GLY A 23 9.20 -6.33 -3.51
N GLY A 24 8.09 -6.92 -4.00
CA GLY A 24 6.84 -6.20 -4.23
C GLY A 24 6.07 -5.90 -2.94
N ALA A 25 4.85 -5.39 -3.09
CA ALA A 25 3.96 -5.10 -1.97
C ALA A 25 2.49 -5.37 -2.32
N VAL A 26 1.73 -5.71 -1.28
CA VAL A 26 0.27 -5.83 -1.35
C VAL A 26 -0.35 -4.76 -0.48
N VAL A 27 -1.22 -3.95 -1.07
CA VAL A 27 -1.91 -2.83 -0.42
C VAL A 27 -3.41 -3.08 -0.41
N ARG A 28 -4.06 -2.94 0.75
CA ARG A 28 -5.52 -3.05 0.86
C ARG A 28 -6.10 -2.03 1.82
N ASP A 29 -7.40 -1.83 1.74
CA ASP A 29 -8.14 -1.03 2.73
C ASP A 29 -8.72 -1.96 3.83
N THR A 30 -8.93 -1.40 5.03
CA THR A 30 -9.52 -2.15 6.16
C THR A 30 -11.04 -2.14 6.20
N LYS A 31 -11.71 -1.24 5.45
CA LYS A 31 -13.17 -1.09 5.45
C LYS A 31 -13.86 -2.16 4.58
N ASP A 32 -13.14 -2.77 3.64
CA ASP A 32 -13.61 -3.87 2.82
C ASP A 32 -12.46 -4.84 2.47
N ARG A 33 -12.14 -5.74 3.40
CA ARG A 33 -11.11 -6.78 3.22
C ARG A 33 -11.51 -7.90 2.24
N THR A 34 -12.73 -7.87 1.70
CA THR A 34 -13.21 -8.88 0.75
C THR A 34 -12.84 -8.53 -0.68
N ARG A 35 -12.54 -7.26 -0.96
CA ARG A 35 -12.02 -6.84 -2.27
C ARG A 35 -10.59 -7.30 -2.47
N ASP A 36 -10.27 -7.53 -3.75
CA ASP A 36 -8.91 -7.84 -4.15
C ASP A 36 -7.97 -6.68 -3.79
N PRO A 37 -6.80 -6.99 -3.21
CA PRO A 37 -5.83 -5.99 -2.89
C PRO A 37 -5.09 -5.51 -4.15
N LEU A 38 -4.53 -4.32 -4.08
CA LEU A 38 -3.58 -3.86 -5.08
C LEU A 38 -2.26 -4.60 -4.89
N MET A 39 -1.78 -5.26 -5.94
CA MET A 39 -0.48 -5.93 -5.94
C MET A 39 0.48 -5.13 -6.81
N PHE A 40 1.68 -4.92 -6.28
CA PHE A 40 2.78 -4.26 -6.96
C PHE A 40 3.93 -5.24 -7.05
N ASP A 41 4.55 -5.35 -8.21
CA ASP A 41 5.85 -5.99 -8.31
C ASP A 41 6.96 -5.13 -7.68
N ALA A 42 8.19 -5.65 -7.65
CA ALA A 42 9.32 -4.96 -7.04
C ALA A 42 9.65 -3.61 -7.72
N GLN A 43 9.51 -3.51 -9.04
CA GLN A 43 9.83 -2.30 -9.79
C GLN A 43 8.73 -1.25 -9.61
N GLU A 44 7.47 -1.66 -9.69
CA GLU A 44 6.31 -0.80 -9.47
C GLU A 44 6.31 -0.24 -8.05
N TRP A 45 6.60 -1.08 -7.04
CA TRP A 45 6.66 -0.63 -5.65
C TRP A 45 7.80 0.37 -5.42
N ALA A 46 8.98 0.13 -6.00
CA ALA A 46 10.09 1.08 -5.92
C ALA A 46 9.75 2.42 -6.60
N ALA A 47 9.12 2.39 -7.77
CA ALA A 47 8.66 3.57 -8.48
C ALA A 47 7.61 4.35 -7.67
N PHE A 48 6.61 3.66 -7.11
CA PHE A 48 5.58 4.27 -6.27
C PHE A 48 6.20 5.00 -5.06
N ILE A 49 7.11 4.35 -4.34
CA ILE A 49 7.79 4.96 -3.19
C ILE A 49 8.64 6.16 -3.62
N SER A 50 9.30 6.11 -4.78
CA SER A 50 10.04 7.25 -5.33
C SER A 50 9.10 8.41 -5.64
N GLY A 51 7.98 8.17 -6.31
CA GLY A 51 7.01 9.22 -6.66
C GLY A 51 6.40 9.88 -5.43
N VAL A 52 6.05 9.11 -4.39
CA VAL A 52 5.59 9.65 -3.10
C VAL A 52 6.65 10.56 -2.47
N LYS A 53 7.92 10.15 -2.44
CA LYS A 53 9.00 10.97 -1.87
C LYS A 53 9.28 12.23 -2.69
N ASN A 54 8.99 12.21 -3.98
CA ASN A 54 9.13 13.34 -4.89
C ASN A 54 7.91 14.27 -4.87
N GLY A 55 6.87 13.97 -4.09
CA GLY A 55 5.64 14.77 -4.00
C GLY A 55 4.73 14.67 -5.24
N GLU A 56 4.86 13.62 -6.05
CA GLU A 56 4.07 13.45 -7.29
C GLU A 56 2.56 13.32 -7.03
N PHE A 57 2.16 13.03 -5.78
CA PHE A 57 0.79 12.78 -5.37
C PHE A 57 0.25 13.80 -4.34
N ASP A 58 0.94 14.92 -4.12
CA ASP A 58 0.61 15.93 -3.10
C ASP A 58 -0.34 17.05 -3.61
N PHE A 59 -1.16 16.76 -4.63
CA PHE A 59 -2.07 17.72 -5.26
C PHE A 59 -3.35 18.02 -4.46
#